data_AF-A0A816G5Y6-F1
#
_entry.id   AF-A0A816G5Y6-F1
#
_cell.length_a   1.000
_cell.length_b   1.000
_cell.length_c   1.000
_cell.angle_alpha   90.00
_cell.angle_beta   90.00
_cell.angle_gamma   90.00
#
_symmetry.space_group_name_H-M   'P 1'
#
loop_
_entity.id
_entity.type
_entity.pdbx_description
1 polymer ?
#
loop_
_entity_poly.entity_id
_entity_poly.type
_entity_poly.pdbx_seq_one_letter_code
_entity_poly.pdbx_strand_id
1 'polypeptide(L)'
;LRRSGKTSIQRVIFAKMAPSQTQFLKSTPQLTVNQFSCGSFISLQIHELPGQLRIFPSLQLPNNVGESNAQSPLFTDNNTTHLVEDGYNIERLLKRCNAVVYIVDAQDDYAQSVSSLNMIIESGQRVNPRI
;
A
#
# COMPACT_ATOMS: atom_id res chain seq x y z
N LEU A 1 -2.36 1.74 -6.77
CA LEU A 1 -2.45 2.21 -8.17
C LEU A 1 -1.65 1.29 -9.10
N ARG A 2 -2.32 0.70 -10.09
CA ARG A 2 -1.66 -0.05 -11.17
C ARG A 2 -0.91 0.98 -12.03
N ARG A 3 0.24 0.61 -12.59
CA ARG A 3 1.02 1.43 -13.55
C ARG A 3 1.65 2.74 -13.06
N SER A 4 1.51 3.13 -11.80
CA SER A 4 2.14 4.36 -11.26
C SER A 4 3.68 4.41 -11.22
N GLY A 5 4.40 3.49 -11.87
CA GLY A 5 5.87 3.57 -12.01
C GLY A 5 6.72 3.11 -10.82
N LYS A 6 6.13 2.54 -9.75
CA LYS A 6 6.85 2.05 -8.55
C LYS A 6 8.09 1.19 -8.88
N THR A 7 7.88 0.11 -9.65
CA THR A 7 8.95 -0.82 -10.05
C THR A 7 10.00 -0.12 -10.91
N SER A 8 9.57 0.75 -11.83
CA SER A 8 10.47 1.51 -12.69
C SER A 8 11.41 2.40 -11.88
N ILE A 9 10.86 3.16 -10.91
CA ILE A 9 11.65 4.02 -10.00
C ILE A 9 12.68 3.18 -9.23
N GLN A 10 12.24 2.06 -8.64
CA GLN A 10 13.09 1.16 -7.89
C GLN A 10 14.25 0.60 -8.73
N ARG A 11 13.97 0.13 -9.95
CA ARG A 11 14.99 -0.46 -10.84
C ARG A 11 15.98 0.57 -11.38
N VAL A 12 15.53 1.76 -11.73
CA VAL A 12 16.41 2.84 -12.21
C VAL A 12 17.39 3.26 -11.12
N ILE A 13 16.89 3.49 -9.91
CA ILE A 13 17.72 4.01 -8.81
C ILE A 13 18.68 2.95 -8.28
N PHE A 14 18.16 1.77 -7.95
CA PHE A 14 18.88 0.76 -7.18
C PHE A 14 19.54 -0.33 -8.03
N ALA A 15 19.04 -0.56 -9.26
CA ALA A 15 19.63 -1.54 -10.19
C ALA A 15 20.30 -0.88 -11.41
N LYS A 16 20.35 0.46 -11.46
CA LYS A 16 20.93 1.24 -12.56
C LYS A 16 20.36 0.87 -13.94
N MET A 17 19.09 0.48 -13.96
CA MET A 17 18.36 0.22 -15.20
C MET A 17 18.22 1.52 -16.01
N ALA A 18 18.43 1.46 -17.32
CA ALA A 18 18.21 2.63 -18.17
C ALA A 18 16.70 2.98 -18.20
N PRO A 19 16.31 4.27 -18.11
CA PRO A 19 14.91 4.66 -18.11
C PRO A 19 14.12 4.12 -19.32
N SER A 20 14.74 4.09 -20.50
CA SER A 20 14.12 3.56 -21.73
C SER A 20 13.79 2.07 -21.65
N GLN A 21 14.49 1.30 -20.81
CA GLN A 21 14.20 -0.13 -20.64
C GLN A 21 12.97 -0.36 -19.75
N THR A 22 12.57 0.62 -18.94
CA THR A 22 11.50 0.43 -17.93
C THR A 22 10.14 0.15 -18.56
N GLN A 23 9.94 0.53 -19.83
CA GLN A 23 8.75 0.21 -20.61
C GLN A 23 8.50 -1.30 -20.76
N PHE A 24 9.53 -2.12 -20.59
CA PHE A 24 9.46 -3.58 -20.72
C PHE A 24 9.27 -4.30 -19.38
N LEU A 25 9.15 -3.57 -18.26
CA LEU A 25 8.92 -4.19 -16.96
C LEU A 25 7.55 -4.88 -16.90
N LYS A 26 7.54 -6.09 -16.34
CA LYS A 26 6.30 -6.82 -16.04
C LYS A 26 5.63 -6.23 -14.81
N SER A 27 4.31 -6.40 -14.69
CA SER A 27 3.58 -6.04 -13.47
C SER A 27 4.07 -6.87 -12.29
N THR A 28 4.25 -6.24 -11.14
CA THR A 28 4.57 -6.90 -9.87
C THR A 28 3.33 -7.68 -9.38
N PRO A 29 3.31 -9.02 -9.39
CA PRO A 29 2.11 -9.79 -9.08
C PRO A 29 1.88 -9.94 -7.57
N GLN A 30 2.95 -9.85 -6.78
CA GLN A 30 2.97 -10.12 -5.34
C GLN A 30 3.98 -9.18 -4.65
N LEU A 31 3.87 -9.02 -3.33
CA LEU A 31 4.81 -8.26 -2.52
C LEU A 31 6.25 -8.72 -2.81
N THR A 32 7.06 -7.79 -3.28
CA THR A 32 8.47 -8.03 -3.55
C THR A 32 9.30 -7.36 -2.46
N VAL A 33 10.22 -8.10 -1.85
CA VAL A 33 11.14 -7.57 -0.84
C VAL A 33 12.55 -7.65 -1.38
N ASN A 34 13.18 -6.49 -1.55
CA ASN A 34 14.56 -6.39 -2.04
C ASN A 34 15.42 -5.66 -1.02
N GLN A 35 16.65 -6.12 -0.82
CA GLN A 35 17.63 -5.45 0.02
C GLN A 35 18.70 -4.78 -0.84
N PHE A 36 19.00 -3.52 -0.53
CA PHE A 36 19.99 -2.71 -1.23
C PHE A 36 20.97 -2.12 -0.22
N SER A 37 22.26 -2.35 -0.44
CA SER A 37 23.32 -1.70 0.32
C SER A 37 23.73 -0.41 -0.37
N CYS A 38 23.62 0.71 0.33
CA CYS A 38 24.18 1.98 -0.09
C CYS A 38 25.53 2.15 0.61
N GLY A 39 26.58 1.61 -0.01
CA GLY A 39 27.91 1.48 0.59
C GLY A 39 27.93 0.51 1.78
N SER A 40 28.85 0.72 2.72
CA SER A 40 28.98 -0.10 3.95
C SER A 40 28.14 0.40 5.12
N PHE A 41 27.48 1.55 5.00
CA PHE A 41 26.85 2.25 6.14
C PHE A 41 25.33 2.12 6.17
N ILE A 42 24.68 1.94 5.02
CA ILE A 42 23.22 1.95 4.93
C ILE A 42 22.75 0.69 4.22
N SER A 43 21.85 -0.06 4.86
CA SER A 43 21.13 -1.19 4.29
C SER A 43 19.65 -0.85 4.22
N LEU A 44 19.10 -0.79 3.00
CA LEU A 44 17.70 -0.49 2.74
C LEU A 44 16.96 -1.77 2.40
N GLN A 45 15.83 -2.02 3.06
CA GLN A 45 14.89 -3.07 2.65
C GLN A 45 13.66 -2.41 2.03
N ILE A 46 13.46 -2.63 0.73
CA ILE A 46 12.34 -2.07 -0.02
C ILE A 46 11.28 -3.15 -0.19
N HIS A 47 10.09 -2.87 0.35
CA HIS A 47 8.89 -3.70 0.24
C HIS A 47 7.97 -3.07 -0.82
N GLU A 48 7.92 -3.65 -2.00
CA GLU A 48 7.09 -3.17 -3.11
C GLU A 48 5.75 -3.93 -3.16
N LEU A 49 4.66 -3.19 -2.97
CA LEU A 49 3.29 -3.74 -3.04
C LEU A 49 2.78 -3.86 -4.48
N PRO A 50 2.01 -4.91 -4.80
CA PRO A 50 1.39 -5.06 -6.12
C PRO A 50 0.39 -3.93 -6.38
N GLY A 51 0.36 -3.43 -7.62
CA GLY A 51 -0.42 -2.24 -7.98
C GLY A 51 -1.95 -2.41 -7.88
N GLN A 52 -2.42 -3.66 -7.88
CA GLN A 52 -3.83 -4.06 -7.80
C GLN A 52 -4.31 -4.31 -6.36
N LEU A 53 -3.43 -4.17 -5.36
CA LEU A 53 -3.81 -4.43 -3.98
C LEU A 53 -4.91 -3.45 -3.55
N ARG A 54 -6.09 -4.00 -3.21
CA ARG A 54 -7.11 -3.28 -2.45
C ARG A 54 -6.63 -3.24 -1.00
N ILE A 55 -5.83 -2.21 -0.69
CA ILE A 55 -5.13 -2.05 0.61
C ILE A 55 -6.11 -2.12 1.78
N PHE A 56 -7.34 -1.66 1.56
CA PHE A 56 -8.45 -1.86 2.47
C PHE A 56 -9.66 -2.18 1.62
N PRO A 57 -10.25 -3.39 1.71
CA PRO A 57 -11.56 -3.63 1.13
C PRO A 57 -12.48 -2.60 1.77
N SER A 58 -13.04 -1.76 0.90
CA SER A 58 -13.92 -0.62 1.15
C SER A 58 -14.56 -0.61 2.54
N LEU A 59 -14.40 0.52 3.25
CA LEU A 59 -15.49 1.01 4.10
C LEU A 59 -16.76 0.92 3.25
N GLN A 60 -17.57 -0.10 3.50
CA GLN A 60 -18.95 -0.06 3.10
C GLN A 60 -19.50 1.13 3.88
N LEU A 61 -19.58 2.30 3.24
CA LEU A 61 -20.56 3.27 3.70
C LEU A 61 -21.88 2.49 3.73
N PRO A 62 -22.60 2.47 4.86
CA PRO A 62 -23.95 1.94 4.84
C PRO A 62 -24.72 2.79 3.83
N ASN A 63 -25.06 2.19 2.70
CA ASN A 63 -26.13 2.71 1.86
C ASN A 63 -27.37 2.74 2.75
N ASN A 64 -27.76 3.92 3.20
CA ASN A 64 -29.05 4.11 3.82
C ASN A 64 -29.64 5.45 3.36
N VAL A 65 -30.34 5.38 2.23
CA VAL A 65 -31.64 6.04 2.14
C VAL A 65 -32.67 4.92 2.32
N GLY A 66 -33.25 4.86 3.53
CA GLY A 66 -34.46 4.11 3.86
C GLY A 66 -34.28 2.63 4.20
N GLU A 67 -34.09 2.28 5.47
CA GLU A 67 -35.17 1.77 6.32
C GLU A 67 -34.64 1.42 7.73
N SER A 68 -35.51 1.61 8.71
CA SER A 68 -35.32 1.52 10.15
C SER A 68 -34.86 0.15 10.66
N ASN A 69 -33.74 0.10 11.41
CA ASN A 69 -33.68 -0.50 12.75
C ASN A 69 -32.30 -0.27 13.39
N ALA A 70 -32.32 0.01 14.69
CA ALA A 70 -31.16 0.43 15.48
C ALA A 70 -30.22 -0.75 15.80
N GLN A 71 -28.98 -0.69 15.31
CA GLN A 71 -27.82 -1.31 15.95
C GLN A 71 -26.59 -0.42 15.75
N SER A 72 -25.98 -0.03 16.89
CA SER A 72 -24.78 0.78 17.06
C SER A 72 -23.54 0.25 16.32
N PRO A 73 -22.49 1.09 16.10
CA PRO A 73 -21.28 0.65 15.40
C PRO A 73 -20.57 -0.42 16.22
N LEU A 74 -20.49 -1.63 15.68
CA LEU A 74 -19.81 -2.76 16.31
C LEU A 74 -18.28 -2.58 16.18
N PHE A 75 -17.69 -1.85 17.13
CA PHE A 75 -16.29 -2.03 17.50
C PHE A 75 -16.22 -3.10 18.60
N THR A 76 -16.19 -4.36 18.21
CA THR A 76 -16.02 -5.57 19.06
C THR A 76 -15.96 -6.74 18.06
N ASP A 77 -14.97 -7.62 17.96
CA ASP A 77 -14.25 -8.34 19.01
C ASP A 77 -12.91 -8.92 18.53
N ASN A 78 -12.05 -9.19 19.51
CA ASN A 78 -10.88 -10.06 19.38
C ASN A 78 -11.30 -11.46 18.86
N ASN A 79 -10.51 -12.04 17.95
CA ASN A 79 -10.70 -13.36 17.29
C ASN A 79 -11.66 -13.46 16.09
N THR A 80 -11.48 -12.62 15.06
CA THR A 80 -11.94 -12.98 13.71
C THR A 80 -10.84 -12.74 12.68
N THR A 81 -10.00 -13.76 12.50
CA THR A 81 -9.25 -14.02 11.26
C THR A 81 -10.23 -14.23 10.11
N HIS A 82 -10.80 -13.14 9.59
CA HIS A 82 -11.66 -13.18 8.41
C HIS A 82 -10.77 -13.30 7.18
N LEU A 83 -10.52 -14.55 6.79
CA LEU A 83 -10.18 -15.06 5.45
C LEU A 83 -9.67 -13.98 4.48
N VAL A 84 -8.39 -13.64 4.61
CA VAL A 84 -7.70 -12.83 3.62
C VAL A 84 -7.01 -13.79 2.67
N GLU A 85 -7.73 -14.27 1.65
CA GLU A 85 -7.09 -14.91 0.50
C GLU A 85 -6.19 -13.83 -0.16
N ASP A 86 -4.88 -13.97 0.06
CA ASP A 86 -3.78 -13.19 -0.54
C ASP A 86 -3.71 -11.68 -0.24
N GLY A 87 -4.42 -11.18 0.77
CA GLY A 87 -4.27 -9.78 1.19
C GLY A 87 -3.12 -9.60 2.18
N TYR A 88 -2.07 -8.92 1.72
CA TYR A 88 -0.97 -8.50 2.57
C TYR A 88 -1.50 -7.74 3.79
N ASN A 89 -1.08 -8.15 4.98
CA ASN A 89 -1.40 -7.41 6.20
C ASN A 89 -0.56 -6.12 6.23
N ILE A 90 -1.14 -5.05 5.68
CA ILE A 90 -0.53 -3.73 5.56
C ILE A 90 -0.20 -3.17 6.95
N GLU A 91 -1.00 -3.44 7.97
CA GLU A 91 -0.69 -3.00 9.34
C GLU A 91 0.64 -3.58 9.84
N ARG A 92 0.92 -4.87 9.56
CA ARG A 92 2.21 -5.48 9.92
C ARG A 92 3.38 -4.85 9.19
N LEU A 93 3.18 -4.44 7.93
CA LEU A 93 4.20 -3.72 7.16
C LEU A 93 4.42 -2.32 7.72
N LEU A 94 3.35 -1.55 7.92
CA LEU A 94 3.37 -0.19 8.47
C LEU A 94 3.96 -0.14 9.89
N LYS A 95 3.68 -1.17 10.71
CA LYS A 95 4.25 -1.30 12.07
C LYS A 95 5.78 -1.43 12.07
N ARG A 96 6.38 -1.90 10.98
CA ARG A 96 7.82 -2.22 10.90
C ARG A 96 8.61 -1.33 9.97
N CYS A 97 7.99 -0.60 9.05
CA CYS A 97 8.72 0.29 8.15
C CYS A 97 9.07 1.63 8.81
N ASN A 98 10.18 2.20 8.35
CA ASN A 98 10.68 3.50 8.83
C ASN A 98 10.24 4.67 7.95
N ALA A 99 9.73 4.37 6.76
CA ALA A 99 9.22 5.35 5.81
C ALA A 99 8.20 4.68 4.88
N VAL A 100 7.23 5.46 4.40
CA VAL A 100 6.31 5.07 3.34
C VAL A 100 6.51 5.98 2.14
N VAL A 101 6.74 5.40 0.98
CA VAL A 101 6.79 6.13 -0.29
C VAL A 101 5.55 5.77 -1.10
N TYR A 102 4.61 6.70 -1.21
CA TYR A 102 3.40 6.52 -2.01
C TYR A 102 3.55 7.24 -3.35
N ILE A 103 3.34 6.53 -4.45
CA ILE A 103 3.50 7.07 -5.80
C ILE A 103 2.13 7.33 -6.44
N VAL A 104 1.83 8.60 -6.66
CA VAL A 104 0.67 9.09 -7.41
C VAL A 104 1.09 9.30 -8.86
N ASP A 105 0.37 8.70 -9.80
CA ASP A 105 0.57 8.98 -11.22
C ASP A 105 -0.09 10.33 -11.55
N ALA A 106 0.66 11.26 -12.13
CA ALA A 106 0.16 12.60 -12.46
C ALA A 106 -0.61 12.62 -13.79
N GLN A 107 -0.59 11.53 -14.58
CA GLN A 107 -1.30 11.44 -15.85
C GLN A 107 -2.73 10.90 -15.69
N ASP A 108 -3.00 10.19 -14.59
CA ASP A 108 -4.30 9.60 -14.28
C ASP A 108 -5.09 10.46 -13.28
N ASP A 109 -6.39 10.20 -13.15
CA ASP A 109 -7.20 10.76 -12.07
C ASP A 109 -6.68 10.30 -10.70
N TYR A 110 -6.33 11.27 -9.86
CA TYR A 110 -5.73 11.04 -8.54
C TYR A 110 -6.75 10.90 -7.42
N ALA A 111 -8.07 11.07 -7.65
CA ALA A 111 -9.06 11.05 -6.58
C ALA A 111 -9.02 9.74 -5.74
N GLN A 112 -8.96 8.59 -6.40
CA GLN A 112 -8.81 7.29 -5.72
C GLN A 112 -7.44 7.14 -5.02
N SER A 113 -6.40 7.73 -5.60
CA SER A 113 -5.04 7.73 -5.02
C SER A 113 -5.00 8.51 -3.71
N VAL A 114 -5.65 9.67 -3.66
CA VAL A 114 -5.74 10.50 -2.45
C VAL A 114 -6.53 9.79 -1.36
N SER A 115 -7.68 9.19 -1.69
CA SER A 115 -8.45 8.39 -0.72
C SER A 115 -7.64 7.23 -0.14
N SER A 116 -6.92 6.50 -1.01
CA SER A 116 -6.04 5.41 -0.58
C SER A 116 -4.87 5.90 0.28
N LEU A 117 -4.29 7.06 -0.04
CA LEU A 117 -3.21 7.66 0.73
C LEU A 117 -3.68 8.05 2.13
N ASN A 118 -4.86 8.69 2.26
CA ASN A 118 -5.43 9.03 3.57
C ASN A 118 -5.59 7.79 4.46
N MET A 119 -6.11 6.69 3.90
CA MET A 119 -6.26 5.44 4.63
C MET A 119 -4.92 4.85 5.08
N ILE A 120 -3.86 4.98 4.26
CA ILE A 120 -2.50 4.56 4.64
C ILE A 120 -1.96 5.46 5.76
N ILE A 121 -2.17 6.78 5.69
CA ILE A 121 -1.73 7.74 6.72
C ILE A 121 -2.41 7.43 8.05
N GLU A 122 -3.74 7.32 8.07
CA GLU A 122 -4.52 7.02 9.28
C GLU A 122 -4.11 5.68 9.90
N SER A 123 -4.00 4.63 9.08
CA SER A 123 -3.57 3.32 9.54
C SER A 123 -2.12 3.32 10.04
N GLY A 124 -1.24 4.01 9.32
CA GLY A 124 0.18 4.16 9.65
C GLY A 124 0.39 4.86 10.98
N GLN A 125 -0.22 6.03 11.17
CA GLN A 125 -0.15 6.77 12.43
C GLN A 125 -0.69 5.98 13.62
N ARG A 126 -1.77 5.20 13.41
CA ARG A 126 -2.34 4.35 14.46
C ARG A 126 -1.40 3.23 14.90
N VAL A 127 -0.71 2.56 13.96
CA VAL A 127 0.12 1.37 14.29
C VAL A 127 1.61 1.70 14.51
N ASN A 128 2.07 2.84 14.00
CA ASN A 128 3.43 3.34 14.09
C ASN A 128 3.44 4.87 14.12
N PRO A 129 3.25 5.51 15.29
CA PRO A 129 3.19 6.97 15.40
C PRO A 129 4.50 7.71 15.03
N ARG A 130 5.57 6.99 14.75
CA ARG A 130 6.90 7.54 14.41
C ARG A 130 7.25 7.44 12.92
N ILE A 131 6.31 6.99 12.09
CA ILE A 131 6.51 6.85 10.64
C ILE A 131 6.22 8.12 9.86
#